data_AF-A0A8D8AMG6-F1
#
_entry.id   AF-A0A8D8AMG6-F1
#
_cell.length_a   1.000
_cell.length_b   1.000
_cell.length_c   1.000
_cell.angle_alpha   90.00
_cell.angle_beta   90.00
_cell.angle_gamma   90.00
#
_symmetry.space_group_name_H-M   'P 1'
#
loop_
_entity.id
_entity.type
_entity.pdbx_description
1 polymer ?
#
loop_
_entity_poly.entity_id
_entity_poly.type
_entity_poly.pdbx_seq_one_letter_code
_entity_poly.pdbx_strand_id
1 'polypeptide(L)'
;AAITGLLGTAVGWGFTESDELSPVLKATRMPVVDTSTCIESNRDTFGLALDSTLFCAGYTNGSTAVCNGDSGGGLHVKRGSAWFVVGIISFTTPRDADSNLCRVDSYAAFTNVVVFVPWIRSVVGSLPEA
;
A
#
# COMPACT_ATOMS: atom_id res chain seq x y z
N ALA A 1 -12.84 -9.04 6.97
CA ALA A 1 -12.21 -8.75 8.27
C ALA A 1 -11.71 -7.32 8.24
N ALA A 2 -11.91 -6.54 9.31
CA ALA A 2 -11.40 -5.17 9.37
C ALA A 2 -9.86 -5.18 9.34
N ILE A 3 -9.27 -4.48 8.37
CA ILE A 3 -7.80 -4.35 8.23
C ILE A 3 -7.29 -3.01 8.77
N THR A 4 -8.18 -2.04 9.02
CA THR A 4 -7.87 -0.76 9.62
C THR A 4 -7.14 -0.93 10.95
N GLY A 5 -6.08 -0.14 11.16
CA GLY A 5 -5.22 -0.20 12.34
C GLY A 5 -4.16 -1.30 12.31
N LEU A 6 -4.19 -2.24 11.34
CA LEU A 6 -3.11 -3.20 11.19
C LEU A 6 -1.83 -2.49 10.75
N LEU A 7 -0.72 -2.84 11.40
CA LEU A 7 0.61 -2.36 11.02
C LEU A 7 1.20 -3.29 9.95
N GLY A 8 1.22 -2.83 8.71
CA GLY A 8 1.75 -3.54 7.55
C GLY A 8 3.23 -3.23 7.30
N THR A 9 3.89 -4.11 6.55
CA THR A 9 5.27 -3.94 6.06
C THR A 9 5.25 -3.96 4.53
N ALA A 10 5.60 -2.84 3.92
CA ALA A 10 5.86 -2.73 2.49
C ALA A 10 7.34 -3.00 2.23
N VAL A 11 7.64 -3.68 1.13
CA VAL A 11 9.02 -3.98 0.71
C VAL A 11 9.17 -3.67 -0.77
N GLY A 12 10.34 -3.17 -1.18
CA GLY A 12 10.57 -2.81 -2.57
C GLY A 12 11.95 -2.20 -2.83
N TRP A 13 12.17 -1.88 -4.11
CA TRP A 13 13.39 -1.25 -4.63
C TRP A 13 13.10 0.12 -5.26
N GLY A 14 11.92 0.69 -4.97
CA GLY A 14 11.52 1.98 -5.49
C GLY A 14 12.41 3.13 -5.05
N PHE A 15 12.01 4.31 -5.49
CA PHE A 15 12.69 5.56 -5.18
C PHE A 15 12.77 5.79 -3.67
N THR A 16 13.95 6.22 -3.24
CA THR A 16 14.31 6.43 -1.84
C THR A 16 14.29 7.92 -1.48
N GLU A 17 14.68 8.26 -0.24
CA GLU A 17 14.83 9.64 0.22
C GLU A 17 15.83 10.47 -0.58
N SER A 18 16.74 9.83 -1.34
CA SER A 18 17.68 10.49 -2.24
C SER A 18 17.15 10.63 -3.67
N ASP A 19 15.87 10.34 -3.92
CA ASP A 19 15.24 10.31 -5.24
C ASP A 19 15.99 9.40 -6.25
N GLU A 20 16.55 8.30 -5.75
CA GLU A 20 17.18 7.25 -6.55
C GLU A 20 16.55 5.90 -6.26
N LEU A 21 16.50 5.03 -7.28
CA LEU A 21 16.11 3.63 -7.12
C LEU A 21 17.10 2.91 -6.19
N SER A 22 16.56 2.12 -5.27
CA SER A 22 17.41 1.38 -4.35
C SER A 22 18.06 0.17 -5.05
N PRO A 23 19.38 -0.04 -4.94
CA PRO A 23 20.03 -1.26 -5.45
C PRO A 23 19.80 -2.49 -4.55
N VAL A 24 19.26 -2.27 -3.34
CA VAL A 24 18.99 -3.32 -2.35
C VAL A 24 17.55 -3.25 -1.88
N LEU A 25 16.98 -4.38 -1.48
CA LEU A 25 15.60 -4.43 -1.01
C LEU A 25 15.47 -3.60 0.27
N LYS A 26 14.52 -2.66 0.29
CA LYS A 26 14.16 -1.89 1.48
C LYS A 26 12.81 -2.35 2.01
N ALA A 27 12.57 -2.02 3.28
CA ALA A 27 11.33 -2.32 3.96
C ALA A 27 10.90 -1.13 4.82
N THR A 28 9.61 -0.88 4.88
CA THR A 28 9.04 0.14 5.76
C THR A 28 7.72 -0.30 6.36
N ARG A 29 7.37 0.25 7.52
CA ARG A 29 6.16 -0.15 8.28
C ARG A 29 5.18 1.00 8.31
N MET A 30 3.91 0.70 8.05
CA MET A 30 2.86 1.71 8.01
C MET A 30 1.51 1.14 8.46
N PRO A 31 0.68 1.93 9.15
CA PRO A 31 -0.65 1.52 9.56
C PRO A 31 -1.63 1.61 8.40
N VAL A 32 -2.57 0.67 8.35
CA VAL A 32 -3.77 0.81 7.51
C VAL A 32 -4.69 1.85 8.15
N VAL A 33 -5.17 2.79 7.34
CA VAL A 33 -5.99 3.93 7.76
C VAL A 33 -7.42 3.73 7.28
N ASP A 34 -8.39 4.29 7.99
CA ASP A 34 -9.79 4.28 7.55
C ASP A 34 -9.99 5.13 6.29
N THR A 35 -10.98 4.74 5.48
CA THR A 35 -11.26 5.38 4.19
C THR A 35 -11.61 6.86 4.34
N SER A 36 -12.39 7.24 5.37
CA SER A 36 -12.75 8.64 5.63
C SER A 36 -11.52 9.50 5.88
N THR A 37 -10.63 9.10 6.78
CA THR A 37 -9.38 9.81 7.07
C THR A 37 -8.52 9.94 5.81
N CYS A 38 -8.46 8.91 4.97
CA CYS A 38 -7.69 9.00 3.73
C CYS A 38 -8.30 10.01 2.74
N ILE A 39 -9.60 9.96 2.50
CA ILE A 39 -10.30 10.91 1.61
C ILE A 39 -10.18 12.34 2.15
N GLU A 40 -10.34 12.54 3.46
CA GLU A 40 -10.22 13.85 4.09
C GLU A 40 -8.80 14.43 4.00
N SER A 41 -7.78 13.58 3.99
CA SER A 41 -6.38 14.02 3.83
C SER A 41 -6.09 14.61 2.45
N ASN A 42 -6.70 14.07 1.39
CA ASN A 42 -6.51 14.54 0.02
C ASN A 42 -7.68 14.06 -0.88
N ARG A 43 -8.73 14.88 -0.97
CA ARG A 43 -9.92 14.55 -1.77
C ARG A 43 -9.63 14.42 -3.26
N ASP A 44 -8.71 15.21 -3.79
CA ASP A 44 -8.38 15.21 -5.21
C ASP A 44 -7.72 13.88 -5.64
N THR A 45 -6.87 13.31 -4.78
CA THR A 45 -6.22 12.02 -5.04
C THR A 45 -7.14 10.84 -4.75
N PHE A 46 -7.84 10.85 -3.62
CA PHE A 46 -8.50 9.66 -3.10
C PHE A 46 -10.02 9.64 -3.29
N GLY A 47 -10.66 10.79 -3.43
CA GLY A 47 -12.12 10.93 -3.34
C GLY A 47 -12.90 10.21 -4.43
N LEU A 48 -12.35 10.10 -5.65
CA LEU A 48 -12.97 9.38 -6.76
C LEU A 48 -12.45 7.94 -6.92
N ALA A 49 -11.30 7.64 -6.30
CA ALA A 49 -10.61 6.38 -6.48
C ALA A 49 -10.97 5.35 -5.39
N LEU A 50 -11.10 5.77 -4.13
CA LEU A 50 -11.30 4.84 -3.03
C LEU A 50 -12.72 4.28 -2.99
N ASP A 51 -12.80 2.95 -3.10
CA ASP A 51 -14.00 2.15 -2.87
C ASP A 51 -13.66 0.95 -1.98
N SER A 52 -14.53 -0.06 -1.93
CA SER A 52 -14.29 -1.28 -1.12
C SER A 52 -13.06 -2.10 -1.57
N THR A 53 -12.58 -1.91 -2.80
CA THR A 53 -11.47 -2.64 -3.41
C THR A 53 -10.12 -2.00 -3.14
N LEU A 54 -10.09 -0.79 -2.55
CA LEU A 54 -8.90 -0.06 -2.19
C LEU A 54 -8.92 0.33 -0.71
N PHE A 55 -7.74 0.53 -0.13
CA PHE A 55 -7.58 1.11 1.20
C PHE A 55 -6.30 1.93 1.25
N CYS A 56 -6.14 2.77 2.27
CA CYS A 56 -4.92 3.54 2.46
C CYS A 56 -4.04 3.00 3.57
N ALA A 57 -2.73 3.15 3.42
CA ALA A 57 -1.78 2.97 4.50
C ALA A 57 -0.67 4.02 4.41
N GLY A 58 -0.08 4.38 5.55
CA GLY A 58 1.00 5.36 5.59
C GLY A 58 0.94 6.28 6.81
N TYR A 59 1.84 7.25 6.82
CA TYR A 59 1.83 8.39 7.72
C TYR A 59 1.89 9.67 6.89
N THR A 60 1.25 10.73 7.37
CA THR A 60 1.29 12.06 6.73
C THR A 60 2.43 12.94 7.26
N ASN A 61 3.30 12.40 8.11
CA ASN A 61 4.40 13.13 8.73
C ASN A 61 5.75 12.95 7.99
N GLY A 62 5.76 12.30 6.83
CA GLY A 62 6.99 12.07 6.05
C GLY A 62 7.90 10.96 6.58
N SER A 63 7.50 10.23 7.63
CA SER A 63 8.37 9.22 8.25
C SER A 63 8.60 7.98 7.38
N THR A 64 7.62 7.62 6.56
CA THR A 64 7.68 6.45 5.67
C THR A 64 6.80 6.68 4.45
N ALA A 65 7.24 6.20 3.28
CA ALA A 65 6.43 6.18 2.08
C ALA A 65 6.74 4.93 1.24
N VAL A 66 5.85 4.61 0.32
CA VAL A 66 6.15 3.81 -0.88
C VAL A 66 6.28 4.75 -2.05
N CYS A 67 7.12 4.42 -3.02
CA CYS A 67 7.39 5.32 -4.13
C CYS A 67 7.33 4.62 -5.48
N ASN A 68 7.60 5.39 -6.53
CA ASN A 68 7.74 4.89 -7.89
C ASN A 68 8.70 3.70 -7.90
N GLY A 69 8.33 2.61 -8.59
CA GLY A 69 9.08 1.35 -8.57
C GLY A 69 8.61 0.34 -7.51
N ASP A 70 7.89 0.76 -6.46
CA ASP A 70 7.28 -0.16 -5.50
C ASP A 70 5.88 -0.67 -5.93
N SER A 71 5.31 -0.08 -7.00
CA SER A 71 3.98 -0.44 -7.50
C SER A 71 3.88 -1.94 -7.84
N GLY A 72 2.79 -2.59 -7.41
CA GLY A 72 2.61 -4.04 -7.47
C GLY A 72 3.21 -4.82 -6.30
N GLY A 73 4.04 -4.19 -5.47
CA GLY A 73 4.59 -4.78 -4.25
C GLY A 73 3.53 -5.02 -3.16
N GLY A 74 3.77 -6.00 -2.28
CA GLY A 74 2.81 -6.38 -1.23
C GLY A 74 2.94 -5.54 0.05
N LEU A 75 1.79 -5.26 0.68
CA LEU A 75 1.72 -4.87 2.09
C LEU A 75 1.49 -6.11 2.94
N HIS A 76 2.47 -6.45 3.77
CA HIS A 76 2.49 -7.70 4.52
C HIS A 76 2.15 -7.47 6.00
N VAL A 77 1.27 -8.29 6.56
CA VAL A 77 0.96 -8.28 8.00
C VAL A 77 1.36 -9.63 8.60
N LYS A 78 2.07 -9.58 9.73
CA LYS A 78 2.44 -10.78 10.48
C LYS A 78 1.29 -11.18 11.41
N ARG A 79 0.87 -12.45 11.37
CA ARG A 79 -0.09 -13.04 12.32
C ARG A 79 0.49 -14.37 12.83
N GLY A 80 0.81 -14.42 14.12
CA GLY A 80 1.54 -15.55 14.70
C GLY A 80 2.93 -15.70 14.05
N SER A 81 3.21 -16.88 13.53
CA SER A 81 4.45 -17.21 12.81
C SER A 81 4.41 -16.91 11.31
N ALA A 82 3.23 -16.60 10.74
CA ALA A 82 3.04 -16.45 9.30
C ALA A 82 2.88 -14.99 8.88
N TRP A 83 3.23 -14.72 7.62
CA TRP A 83 3.05 -13.44 6.96
C TRP A 83 1.96 -13.55 5.90
N PHE A 84 1.10 -12.54 5.83
CA PHE A 84 -0.03 -12.49 4.92
C PHE A 84 0.03 -11.20 4.10
N VAL A 85 -0.14 -11.30 2.79
CA VAL A 85 -0.32 -10.13 1.93
C VAL A 85 -1.76 -9.65 2.09
N VAL A 86 -1.93 -8.43 2.60
CA VAL A 86 -3.26 -7.80 2.78
C VAL A 86 -3.53 -6.69 1.77
N GLY A 87 -2.48 -6.14 1.17
CA GLY A 87 -2.56 -5.09 0.18
C GLY A 87 -1.57 -5.26 -0.96
N ILE A 88 -1.86 -4.65 -2.10
CA ILE A 88 -0.92 -4.46 -3.22
C ILE A 88 -0.76 -2.97 -3.45
N ILE A 89 0.48 -2.46 -3.46
CA ILE A 89 0.78 -1.04 -3.69
C ILE A 89 0.21 -0.64 -5.05
N SER A 90 -0.71 0.33 -5.06
CA SER A 90 -1.40 0.77 -6.28
C SER A 90 -0.88 2.14 -6.72
N PHE A 91 -1.24 3.20 -6.00
CA PHE A 91 -0.88 4.57 -6.36
C PHE A 91 -0.58 5.45 -5.13
N THR A 92 0.09 6.57 -5.39
CA THR A 92 0.42 7.60 -4.40
C THR A 92 0.05 8.97 -4.93
N THR A 93 -0.06 9.95 -4.05
CA THR A 93 -0.15 11.37 -4.46
C THR A 93 1.18 11.79 -5.11
N PRO A 94 1.17 12.44 -6.28
CA PRO A 94 2.38 13.07 -6.84
C PRO A 94 2.91 14.19 -5.94
N ARG A 95 4.24 14.33 -5.86
CA ARG A 95 4.95 15.35 -5.09
C ARG A 95 4.68 16.74 -5.66
N ASP A 96 4.73 16.85 -6.98
CA ASP A 96 4.52 18.05 -7.78
C ASP A 96 4.00 17.67 -9.17
N ALA A 97 3.63 18.67 -9.97
CA ALA A 97 3.03 18.48 -11.29
C ALA A 97 4.02 17.99 -12.36
N ASP A 98 5.33 18.09 -12.11
CA ASP A 98 6.37 17.95 -13.13
C ASP A 98 7.13 16.61 -13.01
N SER A 99 7.41 16.15 -11.79
CA SER A 99 8.25 14.98 -11.51
C SER A 99 7.48 13.66 -11.51
N ASN A 100 6.17 13.69 -11.23
CA ASN A 100 5.36 12.50 -10.94
C ASN A 100 5.99 11.56 -9.86
N LEU A 101 6.90 12.08 -9.04
CA LEU A 101 7.49 11.35 -7.93
C LEU A 101 6.48 11.26 -6.80
N CYS A 102 6.56 10.20 -6.00
CA CYS A 102 5.70 10.06 -4.84
C CYS A 102 5.89 11.22 -3.84
N ARG A 103 4.79 11.56 -3.18
CA ARG A 103 4.75 12.48 -2.06
C ARG A 103 4.93 11.71 -0.74
N VAL A 104 5.94 12.06 0.03
CA VAL A 104 6.32 11.31 1.26
C VAL A 104 5.45 11.64 2.48
N ASP A 105 4.82 12.81 2.49
CA ASP A 105 3.89 13.31 3.53
C ASP A 105 2.41 13.02 3.20
N SER A 106 2.15 12.00 2.37
CA SER A 106 0.80 11.56 1.99
C SER A 106 0.62 10.06 2.27
N TYR A 107 -0.64 9.62 2.37
CA TYR A 107 -0.95 8.20 2.35
C TYR A 107 -0.70 7.59 0.96
N ALA A 108 -0.57 6.27 0.92
CA ALA A 108 -0.57 5.50 -0.31
C ALA A 108 -1.82 4.62 -0.37
N ALA A 109 -2.35 4.41 -1.58
CA ALA A 109 -3.48 3.53 -1.84
C ALA A 109 -3.01 2.13 -2.23
N PHE A 110 -3.68 1.14 -1.67
CA PHE A 110 -3.40 -0.28 -1.85
C PHE A 110 -4.65 -1.02 -2.29
N THR A 111 -4.52 -1.94 -3.24
CA THR A 111 -5.58 -2.89 -3.59
C THR A 111 -5.84 -3.82 -2.42
N ASN A 112 -7.09 -3.95 -2.00
CA ASN A 112 -7.54 -4.77 -0.89
C ASN A 112 -7.57 -6.26 -1.25
N VAL A 113 -6.45 -6.96 -1.04
CA VAL A 113 -6.30 -8.38 -1.40
C VAL A 113 -7.39 -9.25 -0.78
N VAL A 114 -7.85 -8.91 0.43
CA VAL A 114 -8.89 -9.67 1.15
C VAL A 114 -10.19 -9.74 0.34
N VAL A 115 -10.54 -8.67 -0.37
CA VAL A 115 -11.74 -8.61 -1.23
C VAL A 115 -11.57 -9.45 -2.49
N PHE A 116 -10.35 -9.60 -2.99
CA PHE A 116 -10.04 -10.36 -4.20
C PHE A 116 -9.73 -11.84 -3.96
N VAL A 117 -9.65 -12.32 -2.72
CA VAL A 117 -9.39 -13.75 -2.40
C VAL A 117 -10.29 -14.71 -3.18
N PRO A 118 -11.63 -14.51 -3.29
CA PRO A 118 -12.47 -15.39 -4.09
C PRO A 118 -12.07 -15.44 -5.57
N TRP A 119 -11.75 -14.29 -6.17
CA TRP A 119 -11.28 -14.20 -7.54
C TRP A 119 -9.92 -14.89 -7.72
N ILE A 120 -8.96 -14.63 -6.82
CA ILE A 120 -7.64 -15.27 -6.84
C ILE A 120 -7.80 -16.80 -6.84
N ARG A 121 -8.65 -17.34 -5.94
CA ARG A 121 -8.95 -18.79 -5.88
C ARG A 121 -9.61 -19.32 -7.13
N SER A 122 -10.47 -18.55 -7.80
CA SER A 122 -11.08 -18.97 -9.07
C SER A 122 -10.06 -19.09 -10.20
N VAL A 123 -8.99 -18.30 -10.17
CA VAL A 123 -7.93 -18.30 -11.19
C VAL A 123 -6.87 -19.37 -10.90
N VAL A 124 -6.43 -19.50 -9.65
CA VAL A 124 -5.33 -20.40 -9.27
C VAL A 124 -5.80 -21.79 -8.81
N GLY A 125 -7.11 -21.99 -8.63
CA GLY A 125 -7.68 -23.17 -7.98
C GLY A 125 -7.64 -23.11 -6.45
N SER A 126 -8.13 -24.15 -5.79
CA SER A 126 -7.90 -24.36 -4.36
C SER A 126 -6.41 -24.61 -4.14
N LEU A 127 -5.74 -23.76 -3.35
CA LEU A 127 -4.41 -24.09 -2.82
C LEU A 127 -4.51 -25.43 -2.06
N PRO A 128 -3.57 -26.37 -2.25
CA PRO A 128 -3.50 -27.53 -1.39
C PRO A 128 -3.49 -27.05 0.07
N GLU A 129 -4.34 -27.62 0.91
CA GLU A 129 -4.24 -27.37 2.35
C GLU A 129 -2.83 -27.79 2.79
N ALA A 130 -2.11 -26.87 3.42
CA ALA A 130 -0.78 -27.09 3.97
C ALA A 130 -0.86 -27.89 5.27
#